data_AF-A0A830HDJ4-F1
#
_entry.id   AF-A0A830HDJ4-F1
#
_cell.length_a   1.000
_cell.length_b   1.000
_cell.length_c   1.000
_cell.angle_alpha   90.00
_cell.angle_beta   90.00
_cell.angle_gamma   90.00
#
_symmetry.space_group_name_H-M   'P 1'
#
loop_
_entity.id
_entity.type
_entity.pdbx_description
1 polymer ?
#
loop_
_entity_poly.entity_id
_entity_poly.type
_entity_poly.pdbx_seq_one_letter_code
_entity_poly.pdbx_strand_id
1 'polypeptide(L)'
;MFQWVELKRNSVFYHNTITGETQRERPEEMGFKDEKTGRIYWRDSHTGEATWESEHWWTEVKVVDEHNRPDADGRVYWVNEKTKESTWEQPAVMGWQEWNDPVVSDSMHDDL
;
A
#
# COMPACT_ATOMS: atom_id res chain seq x y z
N MET A 1 -23.91 0.91 -37.90
CA MET A 1 -23.77 2.06 -36.98
C MET A 1 -23.50 1.47 -35.61
N PHE A 2 -22.23 1.40 -35.20
CA PHE A 2 -21.85 0.78 -33.92
C PHE A 2 -21.68 1.90 -32.90
N GLN A 3 -22.47 1.84 -31.82
CA GLN A 3 -22.41 2.78 -30.72
C GLN A 3 -21.45 2.19 -29.69
N TRP A 4 -20.25 2.76 -29.57
CA TRP A 4 -19.30 2.36 -28.53
C TRP A 4 -19.80 2.88 -27.19
N VAL A 5 -20.05 1.98 -26.25
CA VAL A 5 -20.27 2.34 -24.84
C VAL A 5 -18.89 2.42 -24.21
N GLU A 6 -18.41 3.64 -24.00
CA GLU A 6 -17.20 3.89 -23.23
C GLU A 6 -17.46 3.48 -21.78
N LEU A 7 -17.11 2.22 -21.47
CA LEU A 7 -17.07 1.76 -20.09
C LEU A 7 -15.94 2.55 -19.42
N LYS A 8 -16.29 3.65 -18.73
CA LYS A 8 -15.40 4.35 -17.80
C LYS A 8 -15.02 3.38 -16.67
N ARG A 9 -14.09 2.48 -16.97
CA ARG A 9 -13.48 1.60 -15.99
C ARG A 9 -12.53 2.49 -15.22
N ASN A 10 -13.00 2.97 -14.07
CA ASN A 10 -12.14 3.51 -13.01
C ASN A 10 -11.08 2.44 -12.71
N SER A 11 -9.97 2.50 -13.43
CA SER A 11 -8.94 1.47 -13.43
C SER A 11 -7.99 1.84 -12.32
N VAL A 12 -8.31 1.38 -11.12
CA VAL A 12 -7.42 1.50 -9.97
C VAL A 12 -6.24 0.57 -10.22
N PHE A 13 -5.03 1.11 -10.21
CA PHE A 13 -3.80 0.33 -10.20
C PHE A 13 -3.11 0.49 -8.86
N TYR A 14 -2.26 -0.46 -8.51
CA TYR A 14 -1.45 -0.43 -7.31
C TYR A 14 0.00 -0.46 -7.74
N HIS A 15 0.78 0.52 -7.28
CA HIS A 15 2.21 0.62 -7.60
C HIS A 15 3.02 0.58 -6.31
N ASN A 16 4.05 -0.25 -6.30
CA ASN A 16 5.00 -0.36 -5.21
C ASN A 16 6.14 0.65 -5.43
N THR A 17 6.21 1.68 -4.60
CA THR A 17 7.25 2.71 -4.67
C THR A 17 8.65 2.23 -4.24
N ILE A 18 8.74 1.07 -3.59
CA ILE A 18 9.99 0.47 -3.13
C ILE A 18 10.54 -0.51 -4.16
N THR A 19 9.72 -1.42 -4.67
CA THR A 19 10.15 -2.43 -5.67
C THR A 19 9.95 -1.98 -7.12
N GLY A 20 9.10 -0.98 -7.37
CA GLY A 20 8.70 -0.53 -8.71
C GLY A 20 7.64 -1.42 -9.38
N GLU A 21 7.10 -2.41 -8.66
CA GLU A 21 6.08 -3.32 -9.19
C GLU A 21 4.72 -2.63 -9.37
N THR A 22 3.94 -3.06 -10.35
CA THR A 22 2.58 -2.54 -10.58
C THR A 22 1.60 -3.68 -10.81
N GLN A 23 0.43 -3.61 -10.20
CA GLN A 23 -0.63 -4.61 -10.33
C GLN A 23 -2.02 -3.98 -10.37
N ARG A 24 -2.99 -4.73 -10.94
CA ARG A 24 -4.40 -4.31 -11.03
C ARG A 24 -5.20 -4.70 -9.80
N GLU A 25 -4.87 -5.84 -9.20
CA GLU A 25 -5.52 -6.31 -7.99
C GLU A 25 -4.89 -5.64 -6.77
N ARG A 26 -5.68 -5.36 -5.74
CA ARG A 26 -5.15 -4.78 -4.49
C ARG A 26 -4.18 -5.78 -3.85
N PRO A 27 -2.93 -5.41 -3.55
CA PRO A 27 -2.03 -6.26 -2.81
C PRO A 27 -2.63 -6.61 -1.45
N GLU A 28 -2.61 -7.89 -1.08
CA GLU A 28 -3.10 -8.35 0.24
C GLU A 28 -2.32 -7.69 1.39
N GLU A 29 -1.07 -7.31 1.12
CA GLU A 29 -0.16 -6.58 1.99
C GLU A 29 -0.72 -5.22 2.45
N MET A 30 -1.46 -4.50 1.59
CA MET A 30 -2.08 -3.22 1.95
C MET A 30 -3.24 -3.37 2.96
N GLY A 31 -3.73 -4.60 3.15
CA GLY A 31 -4.93 -4.86 3.92
C GLY A 31 -6.19 -4.27 3.28
N PHE A 32 -7.32 -4.59 3.88
CA PHE A 32 -8.64 -4.12 3.50
C PHE A 32 -9.12 -3.12 4.53
N LYS A 33 -9.69 -2.00 4.06
CA LYS A 33 -10.29 -1.02 4.96
C LYS A 33 -11.70 -1.46 5.32
N ASP A 34 -11.96 -1.62 6.61
CA ASP A 34 -13.30 -1.83 7.15
C ASP A 34 -14.12 -0.54 7.01
N GLU A 35 -15.23 -0.57 6.27
CA GLU A 35 -16.05 0.63 6.02
C GLU A 35 -16.76 1.14 7.28
N LYS A 36 -17.00 0.28 8.27
CA LYS A 36 -17.73 0.63 9.49
C LYS A 36 -16.86 1.38 10.49
N THR A 37 -15.60 1.01 10.59
CA THR A 37 -14.65 1.53 11.58
C THR A 37 -13.52 2.34 10.96
N GLY A 38 -13.32 2.22 9.64
CA GLY A 38 -12.18 2.78 8.91
C GLY A 38 -10.85 2.09 9.18
N ARG A 39 -10.83 1.03 10.00
CA ARG A 39 -9.62 0.29 10.36
C ARG A 39 -9.18 -0.64 9.24
N ILE A 40 -7.88 -0.80 9.07
CA ILE A 40 -7.35 -1.80 8.15
C ILE A 40 -7.39 -3.17 8.84
N TYR A 41 -7.89 -4.18 8.12
CA TYR A 41 -7.89 -5.58 8.50
C TYR A 41 -7.26 -6.39 7.37
N TRP A 42 -6.65 -7.52 7.69
CA TRP A 42 -6.10 -8.45 6.73
C TRP A 42 -6.97 -9.70 6.68
N ARG A 43 -6.80 -10.50 5.64
CA ARG A 43 -7.43 -11.81 5.55
C ARG A 43 -6.36 -12.85 5.85
N ASP A 44 -6.63 -13.73 6.81
CA ASP A 44 -5.77 -14.87 7.08
C ASP A 44 -5.73 -15.78 5.84
N SER A 45 -4.53 -16.14 5.37
CA SER A 45 -4.34 -16.95 4.16
C SER A 45 -4.71 -18.42 4.35
N HIS A 46 -4.71 -18.92 5.58
CA HIS A 46 -5.02 -20.31 5.93
C HIS A 46 -6.51 -20.51 6.17
N THR A 47 -7.17 -19.56 6.84
CA THR A 47 -8.60 -19.69 7.22
C THR A 47 -9.54 -18.83 6.39
N GLY A 48 -9.03 -17.78 5.73
CA GLY A 48 -9.84 -16.80 5.03
C GLY A 48 -10.56 -15.81 5.94
N GLU A 49 -10.32 -15.85 7.25
CA GLU A 49 -10.98 -14.99 8.23
C GLU A 49 -10.38 -13.59 8.28
N ALA A 50 -11.20 -12.59 8.61
CA ALA A 50 -10.74 -11.23 8.82
C ALA A 50 -9.94 -11.15 10.15
N THR A 51 -8.70 -10.71 10.07
CA THR A 51 -7.80 -10.53 11.21
C THR A 51 -7.34 -9.08 11.30
N TRP A 52 -7.14 -8.61 12.52
CA TRP A 52 -6.55 -7.29 12.79
C TRP A 52 -5.02 -7.35 12.85
N GLU A 53 -4.46 -8.56 12.81
CA GLU A 53 -3.02 -8.84 12.87
C GLU A 53 -2.59 -9.45 11.54
N SER A 54 -1.72 -8.75 10.81
CA SER A 54 -1.14 -9.24 9.54
C SER A 54 0.21 -9.88 9.77
N GLU A 55 0.59 -10.86 8.96
CA GLU A 55 1.99 -11.31 8.91
C GLU A 55 2.88 -10.30 8.17
N HIS A 56 2.27 -9.38 7.42
CA HIS A 56 2.95 -8.36 6.63
C HIS A 56 2.95 -6.99 7.31
N TRP A 57 2.50 -6.87 8.56
CA TRP A 57 2.53 -5.59 9.26
C TRP A 57 3.92 -5.28 9.80
N TRP A 58 4.49 -4.22 9.26
CA TRP A 58 5.71 -3.62 9.77
C TRP A 58 5.34 -2.34 10.51
N THR A 59 6.05 -2.06 11.60
CA THR A 59 5.90 -0.83 12.38
C THR A 59 7.20 -0.04 12.30
N GLU A 60 7.09 1.26 12.03
CA GLU A 60 8.22 2.18 12.10
C GLU A 60 8.60 2.40 13.57
N VAL A 61 9.85 2.07 13.92
CA VAL A 61 10.41 2.29 15.25
C VAL A 61 11.55 3.29 15.14
N LYS A 62 11.44 4.39 15.90
CA LYS A 62 12.48 5.42 15.95
C LYS A 62 13.66 4.90 16.77
N VAL A 63 14.86 5.03 16.22
CA VAL A 63 16.07 4.79 17.01
C VAL A 63 16.18 5.90 18.04
N VAL A 64 16.30 5.50 19.29
CA VAL A 64 16.45 6.41 20.43
C VAL A 64 17.73 6.09 21.20
N ASP A 65 18.30 7.09 21.84
CA ASP A 65 19.42 6.92 22.76
C ASP A 65 18.97 6.37 24.13
N GLU A 66 19.92 6.19 25.05
CA GLU A 66 19.66 5.74 26.43
C GLU A 66 18.65 6.64 27.18
N HIS A 67 18.50 7.91 26.76
CA HIS A 67 17.59 8.88 27.35
C HIS A 67 16.25 8.97 26.59
N ASN A 68 15.96 8.01 25.72
CA ASN A 68 14.76 7.96 24.88
C ASN A 68 14.62 9.20 23.96
N ARG A 69 15.75 9.79 23.56
CA ARG A 69 15.79 10.90 22.60
C ARG A 69 16.04 10.35 21.20
N PRO A 70 15.40 10.90 20.15
CA PRO A 70 15.70 10.50 18.77
C PRO A 70 17.19 10.57 18.51
N ASP A 71 17.71 9.57 17.80
CA ASP A 71 19.08 9.59 17.31
C ASP A 71 19.35 10.88 16.52
N ALA A 72 20.59 11.38 16.57
CA ALA A 72 20.95 12.62 15.88
C ALA A 72 20.75 12.53 14.36
N ASP A 73 20.89 11.33 13.80
CA ASP A 73 20.62 11.05 12.39
C ASP A 73 19.13 10.86 12.08
N GLY A 74 18.25 10.83 13.09
CA GLY A 74 16.81 10.61 12.90
C GLY A 74 16.48 9.24 12.32
N ARG A 75 17.37 8.25 12.52
CA ARG A 75 17.22 6.90 11.96
C ARG A 75 15.97 6.22 12.50
N VAL A 76 15.33 5.47 11.61
CA VAL A 76 14.22 4.57 11.93
C VAL A 76 14.58 3.17 11.45
N TYR A 77 14.04 2.16 12.12
CA TYR A 77 14.04 0.79 11.65
C TYR A 77 12.61 0.27 11.67
N TRP A 78 12.34 -0.72 10.84
CA TRP A 78 11.04 -1.34 10.72
C TRP A 78 11.08 -2.67 11.44
N VAL A 79 10.06 -2.95 12.25
CA VAL A 79 9.90 -4.25 12.93
C VAL A 79 8.62 -4.93 12.45
N ASN A 80 8.73 -6.20 12.05
CA ASN A 80 7.59 -7.05 11.81
C ASN A 80 7.12 -7.60 13.15
N GLU A 81 5.95 -7.16 13.59
CA GLU A 81 5.43 -7.52 14.90
C GLU A 81 4.93 -8.96 14.97
N LYS A 82 4.67 -9.62 13.82
CA LYS A 82 4.29 -11.03 13.76
C LYS A 82 5.51 -11.95 13.75
N THR A 83 6.42 -11.76 12.80
CA THR A 83 7.60 -12.62 12.62
C THR A 83 8.76 -12.24 13.54
N LYS A 84 8.68 -11.08 14.21
CA LYS A 84 9.74 -10.48 15.04
C LYS A 84 11.01 -10.16 14.24
N GLU A 85 10.90 -10.06 12.93
CA GLU A 85 11.98 -9.59 12.06
C GLU A 85 12.16 -8.08 12.18
N SER A 86 13.38 -7.59 11.95
CA SER A 86 13.67 -6.16 11.93
C SER A 86 14.58 -5.82 10.76
N THR A 87 14.36 -4.65 10.16
CA THR A 87 15.16 -4.16 9.02
C THR A 87 15.34 -2.65 9.09
N TRP A 88 16.46 -2.16 8.56
CA TRP A 88 16.74 -0.74 8.45
C TRP A 88 16.12 -0.12 7.18
N GLU A 89 15.80 -0.94 6.19
CA GLU A 89 15.22 -0.54 4.91
C GLU A 89 13.70 -0.62 4.99
N GLN A 90 12.99 0.30 4.32
CA GLN A 90 11.52 0.25 4.30
C GLN A 90 11.08 -1.06 3.62
N PRO A 91 10.26 -1.90 4.30
CA PRO A 91 9.79 -3.16 3.75
C PRO A 91 8.96 -2.94 2.48
N ALA A 92 9.21 -3.74 1.44
CA ALA A 92 8.50 -3.67 0.16
C ALA A 92 6.98 -3.63 0.33
N VAL A 93 6.46 -4.37 1.31
CA VAL A 93 5.02 -4.46 1.60
C VAL A 93 4.38 -3.14 2.01
N MET A 94 5.17 -2.17 2.46
CA MET A 94 4.72 -0.82 2.80
C MET A 94 4.85 0.18 1.65
N GLY A 95 5.48 -0.23 0.55
CA GLY A 95 5.69 0.61 -0.63
C GLY A 95 4.47 0.69 -1.54
N TRP A 96 3.48 -0.19 -1.34
CA TRP A 96 2.27 -0.23 -2.15
C TRP A 96 1.38 0.99 -1.93
N GLN A 97 1.02 1.63 -3.04
CA GLN A 97 0.14 2.78 -3.07
C GLN A 97 -0.93 2.59 -4.14
N GLU A 98 -2.13 3.11 -3.87
CA GLU A 98 -3.19 3.18 -4.86
C GLU A 98 -2.87 4.31 -5.85
N TRP A 99 -2.63 3.93 -7.10
CA TRP A 99 -2.44 4.86 -8.21
C TRP A 99 -3.67 4.83 -9.10
N ASN A 100 -4.46 5.89 -8.98
CA ASN A 100 -5.51 6.18 -9.94
C ASN A 100 -4.86 6.92 -11.10
N ASP A 101 -4.76 6.27 -12.26
CA ASP A 101 -4.41 6.97 -13.50
C ASP A 101 -5.37 8.15 -13.63
N PRO A 102 -4.87 9.41 -13.61
CA PRO A 102 -5.72 10.53 -13.92
C PRO A 102 -6.05 10.33 -15.39
N VAL A 103 -7.23 9.74 -15.64
CA VAL A 103 -7.79 9.42 -16.95
C VAL A 103 -7.16 10.35 -17.95
N VAL A 104 -6.38 9.80 -18.89
CA VAL A 104 -5.85 10.55 -20.01
C VAL A 104 -7.03 11.32 -20.58
N SER A 105 -7.18 12.59 -20.16
CA SER A 105 -8.03 13.54 -20.81
C SER A 105 -7.21 13.89 -22.03
N ASP A 106 -7.20 12.93 -22.96
CA ASP A 106 -6.73 13.08 -24.30
C ASP A 106 -7.57 14.22 -24.86
N SER A 107 -7.04 15.42 -24.64
CA SER A 107 -7.53 16.63 -25.24
C SER A 107 -6.97 16.56 -26.66
N MET A 108 -7.46 15.61 -27.46
CA MET A 108 -7.41 15.75 -28.90
C MET A 108 -8.29 16.95 -29.22
N HIS A 109 -7.66 18.12 -29.18
CA HIS A 109 -8.15 19.26 -29.91
C HIS A 109 -8.04 18.85 -31.39
N ASP A 110 -9.20 18.52 -31.97
CA ASP A 110 -9.42 18.57 -33.41
C ASP A 110 -9.05 19.99 -33.85
N ASP A 111 -7.87 20.16 -34.45
CA ASP A 111 -7.55 21.34 -35.25
C ASP A 111 -7.77 20.98 -36.73
N LEU A 112 -8.66 21.79 -37.31
CA LEU A 112 -9.33 21.72 -38.62
C LEU A 112 -8.41 21.67 -39.84
#